data_AF-A0A150N638-F1
#
_entry.id   AF-A0A150N638-F1
#
_cell.length_a   1.000
_cell.length_b   1.000
_cell.length_c   1.000
_cell.angle_alpha   90.00
_cell.angle_beta   90.00
_cell.angle_gamma   90.00
#
_symmetry.space_group_name_H-M   'P 1'
#
loop_
_entity.id
_entity.type
_entity.pdbx_description
1 polymer ?
#
loop_
_entity_poly.entity_id
_entity_poly.type
_entity_poly.pdbx_seq_one_letter_code
_entity_poly.pdbx_strand_id
1 'polypeptide(L)'
;MIYQLKVQLKHTRPPIWRRLLVPGEMTFAELHRVLQAAFGWMDQHLHTFYMTKVGGTARLGIEIGNEAAGWDGADYDEREERIGQWFVEEGDRAQYVYDFGDMWEHDIVLEKIVDPVPDALYPCCIKAVRVGLKEDSWGEVQAIEEEMSTAELTANVNVALAPFQRKVVKEEGEAKKTKRAASKGRVEEVEQDVWKTLFDQALAYRDLAPWTWMDDDQIFAVVTPDGESLYCTVIGALGQEYGLVIYIGEEGYACLQDILSGTLHPKDAVFKERALLVSFAPRNDLERDDKAMLRKYHIPVSGKQLLPMFRSFAPGYYPWFLSEQEAAWAAMALEQAVVVAERLRDGELSLALSARGNRLFARIAERREDGLHWRDGWVSRPKAKKKETPVLEIGTDELEKVKALDRAPLFAEFSIAYVNKPIQERRWERPYFPLLALAADAASGVILHHQVFRGQLEAKTLQQSFLEFARALGRVPSHVRVTKEHGPLLAPLLRELGVNMSTGPTPRSDEVRELFEQFAI
;
A
#
# COMPACT_ATOMS: atom_id res chain seq x y z
N MET A 1 10.10 -8.70 -31.33
CA MET A 1 9.90 -9.14 -29.92
C MET A 1 8.70 -8.43 -29.32
N ILE A 2 8.03 -9.06 -28.36
CA ILE A 2 6.94 -8.47 -27.57
C ILE A 2 7.44 -8.21 -26.16
N TYR A 3 7.14 -7.02 -25.65
CA TYR A 3 7.56 -6.54 -24.34
C TYR A 3 6.37 -6.63 -23.40
N GLN A 4 6.53 -7.36 -22.29
CA GLN A 4 5.58 -7.34 -21.19
C GLN A 4 5.95 -6.20 -20.26
N LEU A 5 5.18 -5.12 -20.33
CA LEU A 5 5.34 -3.95 -19.47
C LEU A 5 4.33 -4.00 -18.34
N LYS A 6 4.79 -3.80 -17.09
CA LYS A 6 3.91 -3.43 -15.99
C LYS A 6 3.95 -1.93 -15.83
N VAL A 7 2.79 -1.31 -15.94
CA VAL A 7 2.58 0.13 -15.82
C VAL A 7 1.73 0.36 -14.57
N GLN A 8 2.26 1.09 -13.60
CA GLN A 8 1.55 1.41 -12.37
C GLN A 8 1.48 2.91 -12.14
N LEU A 9 0.28 3.41 -11.84
CA LEU A 9 0.08 4.76 -11.37
C LEU A 9 0.66 4.91 -9.95
N LYS A 10 1.63 5.81 -9.79
CA LYS A 10 2.28 6.08 -8.51
C LYS A 10 1.33 6.81 -7.57
N HIS A 11 1.70 6.82 -6.28
CA HIS A 11 0.93 7.45 -5.19
C HIS A 11 -0.49 6.91 -5.00
N THR A 12 -0.84 5.83 -5.72
CA THR A 12 -2.08 5.08 -5.50
C THR A 12 -1.82 3.93 -4.55
N ARG A 13 -2.56 3.92 -3.44
CA ARG A 13 -2.77 2.70 -2.66
C ARG A 13 -4.27 2.54 -2.48
N PRO A 14 -4.81 1.40 -2.90
CA PRO A 14 -4.09 0.23 -3.38
C PRO A 14 -3.69 0.38 -4.87
N PRO A 15 -2.69 -0.35 -5.37
CA PRO A 15 -2.07 0.01 -6.63
C PRO A 15 -3.03 -0.13 -7.82
N ILE A 16 -3.05 0.89 -8.68
CA ILE A 16 -3.75 0.86 -9.97
C ILE A 16 -2.70 0.56 -11.03
N TRP A 17 -2.85 -0.56 -11.74
CA TRP A 17 -1.83 -0.98 -12.72
C TRP A 17 -2.39 -1.80 -13.87
N ARG A 18 -1.60 -1.85 -14.94
CA ARG A 18 -1.85 -2.60 -16.18
C ARG A 18 -0.62 -3.41 -16.53
N ARG A 19 -0.81 -4.65 -16.97
CA ARG A 19 0.22 -5.49 -17.55
C ARG A 19 -0.08 -5.65 -19.03
N LEU A 20 0.74 -4.99 -19.84
CA LEU A 20 0.54 -4.81 -21.28
C LEU A 20 1.58 -5.61 -22.03
N LEU A 21 1.16 -6.31 -23.09
CA LEU A 21 2.05 -6.87 -24.10
C LEU A 21 2.08 -5.90 -25.27
N VAL A 22 3.25 -5.35 -25.57
CA VAL A 22 3.43 -4.33 -26.61
C VAL A 22 4.55 -4.70 -27.59
N PRO A 23 4.45 -4.38 -28.89
CA PRO A 23 5.55 -4.58 -29.82
C PRO A 23 6.75 -3.69 -29.49
N GLY A 24 7.96 -4.27 -29.43
CA GLY A 24 9.20 -3.53 -29.18
C GLY A 24 9.51 -2.41 -30.20
N GLU A 25 8.92 -2.54 -31.39
CA GLU A 25 9.05 -1.59 -32.49
C GLU A 25 8.15 -0.36 -32.34
N MET A 26 7.27 -0.32 -31.33
CA MET A 26 6.45 0.86 -31.08
C MET A 26 7.30 2.05 -30.66
N THR A 27 6.87 3.24 -31.05
CA THR A 27 7.48 4.48 -30.56
C THR A 27 6.94 4.85 -29.18
N PHE A 28 7.61 5.75 -28.46
CA PHE A 28 7.08 6.28 -27.20
C PHE A 28 5.77 7.05 -27.40
N ALA A 29 5.58 7.72 -28.55
CA ALA A 29 4.31 8.34 -28.93
C ALA A 29 3.18 7.31 -29.12
N GLU A 30 3.48 6.13 -29.70
CA GLU A 30 2.51 5.03 -29.76
C GLU A 30 2.23 4.45 -28.36
N LEU A 31 3.26 4.31 -27.52
CA LEU A 31 3.11 3.86 -26.13
C LEU A 31 2.22 4.81 -25.32
N HIS A 32 2.39 6.12 -25.45
CA HIS A 32 1.54 7.14 -24.82
C HIS A 32 0.05 6.87 -25.07
N ARG A 33 -0.35 6.71 -26.34
CA ARG A 33 -1.75 6.42 -26.70
C ARG A 33 -2.27 5.12 -26.10
N VAL A 34 -1.41 4.12 -25.99
CA VAL A 34 -1.73 2.85 -25.33
C VAL A 34 -1.96 3.05 -23.84
N LEU A 35 -1.16 3.89 -23.17
CA LEU A 35 -1.33 4.21 -21.75
C LEU A 35 -2.62 4.98 -21.50
N GLN A 36 -2.92 6.00 -22.33
CA GLN A 36 -4.17 6.76 -22.27
C GLN A 36 -5.39 5.82 -22.33
N ALA A 37 -5.44 4.95 -23.34
CA ALA A 37 -6.52 3.99 -23.50
C ALA A 37 -6.58 2.95 -22.36
N ALA A 38 -5.43 2.51 -21.86
CA ALA A 38 -5.38 1.51 -20.79
C ALA A 38 -5.83 2.04 -19.42
N PHE A 39 -5.66 3.34 -19.16
CA PHE A 39 -6.09 3.99 -17.92
C PHE A 39 -7.44 4.72 -18.06
N GLY A 40 -7.96 4.87 -19.28
CA GLY A 40 -9.26 5.49 -19.54
C GLY A 40 -9.19 7.02 -19.59
N TRP A 41 -8.06 7.57 -20.03
CA TRP A 41 -7.81 9.00 -20.18
C TRP A 41 -7.97 9.47 -21.62
N MET A 42 -8.12 10.78 -21.78
CA MET A 42 -8.61 11.43 -23.00
C MET A 42 -7.53 12.25 -23.72
N ASP A 43 -6.27 12.17 -23.30
CA ASP A 43 -5.13 12.83 -23.95
C ASP A 43 -5.31 14.36 -24.06
N GLN A 44 -5.79 14.99 -22.98
CA GLN A 44 -6.05 16.44 -22.93
C GLN A 44 -4.85 17.26 -22.44
N HIS A 45 -3.84 16.61 -21.85
CA HIS A 45 -2.73 17.29 -21.18
C HIS A 45 -1.36 16.87 -21.71
N LEU A 46 -0.33 17.65 -21.37
CA LEU A 46 1.06 17.35 -21.73
C LEU A 46 1.59 16.11 -21.00
N HIS A 47 2.59 15.46 -21.61
CA HIS A 47 3.22 14.28 -21.06
C HIS A 47 4.71 14.19 -21.42
N THR A 48 5.45 13.35 -20.69
CA THR A 48 6.86 13.03 -20.98
C THR A 48 7.24 11.67 -20.39
N PHE A 49 8.35 11.11 -20.87
CA PHE A 49 8.95 9.89 -20.33
C PHE A 49 10.37 10.15 -19.80
N TYR A 50 10.68 9.60 -18.63
CA TYR A 50 12.04 9.61 -18.07
C TYR A 50 12.59 8.20 -17.95
N MET A 51 13.70 7.91 -18.61
CA MET A 51 14.35 6.62 -18.49
C MET A 51 15.15 6.54 -17.19
N THR A 52 14.83 5.56 -16.34
CA THR A 52 15.46 5.38 -15.02
C THR A 52 16.44 4.21 -14.99
N LYS A 53 16.29 3.23 -15.89
CA LYS A 53 17.22 2.10 -16.03
C LYS A 53 17.17 1.51 -17.45
N VAL A 54 18.35 1.35 -18.06
CA VAL A 54 18.55 0.86 -19.44
C VAL A 54 19.70 -0.14 -19.47
N GLY A 55 19.46 -1.34 -20.02
CA GLY A 55 20.46 -2.41 -20.11
C GLY A 55 21.03 -2.77 -18.74
N GLY A 56 20.16 -2.88 -17.72
CA GLY A 56 20.59 -3.21 -16.37
C GLY A 56 21.23 -2.05 -15.59
N THR A 57 21.46 -0.89 -16.22
CA THR A 57 22.20 0.23 -15.65
C THR A 57 21.28 1.41 -15.33
N ALA A 58 21.36 1.96 -14.12
CA ALA A 58 20.59 3.15 -13.76
C ALA A 58 20.98 4.34 -14.65
N ARG A 59 19.98 5.04 -15.17
CA ARG A 59 20.11 6.27 -15.95
C ARG A 59 19.30 7.33 -15.21
N LEU A 60 19.84 8.51 -15.00
CA LEU A 60 19.13 9.63 -14.38
C LEU A 60 19.10 10.77 -15.38
N GLY A 61 17.91 11.35 -15.58
CA GLY A 61 17.74 12.55 -16.38
C GLY A 61 17.91 12.32 -17.88
N ILE A 62 17.44 11.19 -18.42
CA ILE A 62 17.21 11.07 -19.86
C ILE A 62 15.71 11.24 -20.09
N GLU A 63 15.34 12.33 -20.75
CA GLU A 63 13.97 12.68 -21.08
C GLU A 63 13.66 12.34 -22.54
N ILE A 64 12.54 11.65 -22.77
CA ILE A 64 11.95 11.41 -24.09
C ILE A 64 10.63 12.17 -24.11
N GLY A 65 10.61 13.32 -24.79
CA GLY A 65 9.53 14.29 -24.73
C GLY A 65 8.77 14.45 -26.05
N ASN A 66 7.64 15.15 -25.99
CA ASN A 66 6.80 15.46 -27.14
C ASN A 66 7.09 16.87 -27.68
N GLU A 67 8.09 16.99 -28.55
CA GLU A 67 8.44 18.28 -29.18
C GLU A 67 7.26 18.90 -29.95
N ALA A 68 6.38 18.06 -30.52
CA ALA A 68 5.24 18.52 -31.30
C ALA A 68 4.18 19.26 -30.46
N ALA A 69 4.17 19.01 -29.14
CA ALA A 69 3.28 19.68 -28.19
C ALA A 69 3.88 20.99 -27.63
N GLY A 70 5.03 21.45 -28.15
CA GLY A 70 5.67 22.71 -27.77
C GLY A 70 6.53 22.62 -26.51
N TRP A 71 6.88 21.40 -26.08
CA TRP A 71 7.85 21.16 -25.00
C TRP A 71 9.27 21.13 -25.59
N ASP A 72 9.92 22.30 -25.62
CA ASP A 72 11.29 22.47 -26.10
C ASP A 72 12.29 22.16 -24.97
N GLY A 73 13.17 21.17 -25.15
CA GLY A 73 14.25 20.85 -24.20
C GLY A 73 14.41 19.39 -23.77
N ALA A 74 13.62 18.45 -24.27
CA ALA A 74 13.85 17.01 -24.02
C ALA A 74 15.09 16.48 -24.74
N ASP A 75 15.72 15.41 -24.24
CA ASP A 75 16.92 14.83 -24.84
C ASP A 75 16.62 14.10 -26.17
N TYR A 76 15.42 13.51 -26.28
CA TYR A 76 14.96 12.74 -27.45
C TYR A 76 13.47 12.97 -27.75
N ASP A 77 13.07 12.78 -29.01
CA ASP A 77 11.68 12.89 -29.48
C ASP A 77 10.96 11.54 -29.42
N GLU A 78 9.82 11.49 -28.72
CA GLU A 78 9.01 10.28 -28.57
C GLU A 78 8.47 9.68 -29.88
N ARG A 79 8.44 10.45 -30.98
CA ARG A 79 8.00 10.01 -32.31
C ARG A 79 9.08 9.23 -33.05
N GLU A 80 10.34 9.43 -32.68
CA GLU A 80 11.51 8.82 -33.31
C GLU A 80 12.02 7.62 -32.50
N GLU A 81 11.96 7.72 -31.17
CA GLU A 81 12.47 6.70 -30.26
C GLU A 81 11.52 5.50 -30.13
N ARG A 82 12.07 4.30 -30.36
CA ARG A 82 11.36 3.02 -30.22
C ARG A 82 11.59 2.42 -28.86
N ILE A 83 10.55 1.84 -28.25
CA ILE A 83 10.64 1.27 -26.89
C ILE A 83 11.75 0.21 -26.77
N GLY A 84 11.98 -0.60 -27.81
CA GLY A 84 12.99 -1.66 -27.82
C GLY A 84 14.43 -1.17 -27.89
N GLN A 85 14.67 0.12 -28.15
CA GLN A 85 16.01 0.73 -28.04
C GLN A 85 16.36 1.05 -26.57
N TRP A 86 15.33 1.20 -25.72
CA TRP A 86 15.45 1.72 -24.36
C TRP A 86 15.17 0.68 -23.29
N PHE A 87 14.21 -0.21 -23.52
CA PHE A 87 14.02 -1.42 -22.73
C PHE A 87 14.85 -2.52 -23.39
N VAL A 88 16.03 -2.81 -22.85
CA VAL A 88 16.98 -3.77 -23.45
C VAL A 88 16.99 -5.09 -22.68
N GLU A 89 16.89 -5.02 -21.35
CA GLU A 89 16.90 -6.18 -20.46
C GLU A 89 15.71 -6.17 -19.49
N GLU A 90 15.28 -7.35 -19.05
CA GLU A 90 14.25 -7.48 -18.01
C GLU A 90 14.65 -6.70 -16.75
N GLY A 91 13.71 -5.93 -16.22
CA GLY A 91 13.90 -5.02 -15.10
C GLY A 91 14.39 -3.62 -15.47
N ASP A 92 14.54 -3.29 -16.75
CA ASP A 92 14.66 -1.90 -17.23
C ASP A 92 13.39 -1.09 -16.92
N ARG A 93 13.55 0.22 -16.72
CA ARG A 93 12.53 1.07 -16.12
C ARG A 93 12.45 2.44 -16.78
N ALA A 94 11.22 2.94 -16.89
CA ALA A 94 10.92 4.32 -17.23
C ALA A 94 9.83 4.87 -16.31
N GLN A 95 9.75 6.19 -16.20
CA GLN A 95 8.64 6.90 -15.60
C GLN A 95 7.88 7.62 -16.71
N TYR A 96 6.55 7.53 -16.71
CA TYR A 96 5.68 8.28 -17.60
C TYR A 96 4.90 9.30 -16.79
N VAL A 97 5.08 10.59 -17.07
CA VAL A 97 4.42 11.69 -16.37
C VAL A 97 3.37 12.27 -17.30
N TYR A 98 2.12 12.30 -16.86
CA TYR A 98 0.98 12.84 -17.59
C TYR A 98 0.34 13.97 -16.79
N ASP A 99 -0.07 15.03 -17.48
CA ASP A 99 -0.64 16.25 -16.89
C ASP A 99 0.34 16.94 -15.93
N PHE A 100 1.00 18.00 -16.39
CA PHE A 100 1.96 18.73 -15.55
C PHE A 100 1.30 19.66 -14.52
N GLY A 101 -0.03 19.73 -14.49
CA GLY A 101 -0.80 20.31 -13.39
C GLY A 101 -0.96 19.31 -12.24
N ASP A 102 -1.58 18.16 -12.53
CA ASP A 102 -1.88 17.12 -11.54
C ASP A 102 -0.68 16.18 -11.24
N MET A 103 0.31 16.15 -12.13
CA MET A 103 1.53 15.34 -12.07
C MET A 103 1.26 13.84 -11.91
N TRP A 104 0.46 13.26 -12.80
CA TRP A 104 0.17 11.83 -12.80
C TRP A 104 1.38 11.01 -13.25
N GLU A 105 2.11 10.48 -12.28
CA GLU A 105 3.31 9.68 -12.53
C GLU A 105 3.00 8.18 -12.64
N HIS A 106 3.56 7.49 -13.63
CA HIS A 106 3.50 6.05 -13.75
C HIS A 106 4.90 5.45 -13.76
N ASP A 107 5.11 4.41 -12.98
CA ASP A 107 6.29 3.57 -13.11
C ASP A 107 6.01 2.50 -14.17
N ILE A 108 6.91 2.41 -15.16
CA ILE A 108 6.91 1.41 -16.22
C ILE A 108 8.11 0.49 -16.00
N VAL A 109 7.84 -0.82 -15.90
CA VAL A 109 8.89 -1.84 -15.74
C VAL A 109 8.76 -2.87 -16.86
N LEU A 110 9.86 -3.15 -17.55
CA LEU A 110 9.95 -4.31 -18.44
C LEU A 110 10.02 -5.58 -17.58
N GLU A 111 8.93 -6.33 -17.50
CA GLU A 111 8.90 -7.59 -16.74
C GLU A 111 9.47 -8.76 -17.55
N LYS A 112 9.12 -8.87 -18.84
CA LYS A 112 9.53 -9.98 -19.71
C LYS A 112 9.69 -9.58 -21.17
N ILE A 113 10.63 -10.21 -21.87
CA ILE A 113 10.73 -10.17 -23.34
C ILE A 113 10.25 -11.53 -23.87
N VAL A 114 9.18 -11.54 -24.67
CA VAL A 114 8.55 -12.76 -25.16
C VAL A 114 8.47 -12.79 -26.68
N ASP A 115 8.47 -14.00 -27.24
CA ASP A 115 8.20 -14.20 -28.65
C ASP A 115 6.77 -13.80 -29.00
N PRO A 116 6.54 -13.18 -30.17
CA PRO A 116 5.19 -12.94 -30.65
C PRO A 116 4.47 -14.27 -30.87
N VAL A 117 3.23 -14.35 -30.39
CA VAL A 117 2.35 -15.48 -30.66
C VAL A 117 1.75 -15.30 -32.07
N PRO A 118 1.82 -16.31 -32.96
CA PRO A 118 1.21 -16.23 -34.28
C PRO A 118 -0.26 -15.82 -34.20
N ASP A 119 -0.67 -14.91 -35.09
CA ASP A 119 -2.03 -14.35 -35.19
C ASP A 119 -2.56 -13.58 -33.97
N ALA A 120 -1.76 -13.42 -32.91
CA ALA A 120 -2.11 -12.54 -31.80
C ALA A 120 -2.05 -11.06 -32.21
N LEU A 121 -2.92 -10.27 -31.60
CA LEU A 121 -3.01 -8.82 -31.79
C LEU A 121 -2.34 -8.11 -30.62
N TYR A 122 -1.47 -7.15 -30.93
CA TYR A 122 -0.77 -6.32 -29.96
C TYR A 122 -0.96 -4.84 -30.30
N PRO A 123 -1.10 -3.93 -29.32
CA PRO A 123 -0.95 -4.19 -27.89
C PRO A 123 -2.17 -4.88 -27.28
N CYS A 124 -1.96 -5.62 -26.21
CA CYS A 124 -3.04 -6.21 -25.44
C CYS A 124 -2.74 -6.19 -23.94
N CYS A 125 -3.78 -6.16 -23.12
CA CYS A 125 -3.69 -6.20 -21.68
C CYS A 125 -3.91 -7.63 -21.20
N ILE A 126 -2.96 -8.18 -20.43
CA ILE A 126 -3.08 -9.54 -19.89
C ILE A 126 -3.53 -9.55 -18.43
N LYS A 127 -3.42 -8.41 -17.74
CA LYS A 127 -4.03 -8.20 -16.41
C LYS A 127 -4.16 -6.70 -16.14
N ALA A 128 -5.33 -6.27 -15.69
CA ALA A 128 -5.60 -4.92 -15.22
C ALA A 128 -6.18 -4.97 -13.81
N VAL A 129 -5.63 -4.17 -12.91
CA VAL A 129 -6.09 -4.08 -11.52
C VAL A 129 -6.56 -2.66 -11.25
N ARG A 130 -7.83 -2.56 -10.84
CA ARG A 130 -8.58 -1.33 -10.49
C ARG A 130 -8.78 -0.33 -11.63
N VAL A 131 -9.94 0.32 -11.62
CA VAL A 131 -10.27 1.38 -12.58
C VAL A 131 -9.27 2.53 -12.41
N GLY A 132 -8.84 3.14 -13.51
CA GLY A 132 -7.98 4.32 -13.47
C GLY A 132 -8.66 5.48 -12.74
N LEU A 133 -7.87 6.39 -12.15
CA LEU A 133 -8.43 7.64 -11.63
C LEU A 133 -8.96 8.45 -12.80
N LYS A 134 -10.06 9.18 -12.59
CA LYS A 134 -10.60 10.05 -13.62
C LYS A 134 -9.62 11.20 -13.87
N GLU A 135 -9.45 11.56 -15.13
CA GLU A 135 -8.71 12.76 -15.52
C GLU A 135 -9.31 14.01 -14.83
N ASP A 136 -8.47 14.97 -14.44
CA ASP A 136 -8.80 16.18 -13.66
C ASP A 136 -9.39 15.93 -12.26
N SER A 137 -9.14 14.77 -11.64
CA SER A 137 -9.68 14.46 -10.31
C SER A 137 -8.86 15.02 -9.15
N TRP A 138 -7.75 15.74 -9.38
CA TRP A 138 -6.89 16.29 -8.31
C TRP A 138 -6.44 15.25 -7.27
N GLY A 139 -6.29 13.98 -7.66
CA GLY A 139 -5.99 12.90 -6.71
C GLY A 139 -7.17 12.42 -5.85
N GLU A 140 -8.37 12.98 -5.99
CA GLU A 140 -9.55 12.51 -5.26
C GLU A 140 -9.99 11.13 -5.76
N VAL A 141 -9.92 10.13 -4.87
CA VAL A 141 -10.53 8.81 -5.09
C VAL A 141 -12.04 8.97 -4.95
N GLN A 142 -12.76 9.09 -6.07
CA GLN A 142 -14.21 9.00 -6.04
C GLN A 142 -14.62 7.62 -5.53
N ALA A 143 -15.65 7.57 -4.68
CA ALA A 143 -16.21 6.31 -4.19
C ALA A 143 -16.50 5.40 -5.39
N ILE A 144 -15.87 4.22 -5.40
CA ILE A 144 -15.90 3.27 -6.51
C ILE A 144 -17.37 2.96 -6.83
N GLU A 145 -17.83 3.36 -8.01
CA GLU A 145 -19.04 2.80 -8.61
C GLU A 145 -18.75 1.34 -8.96
N GLU A 146 -19.43 0.42 -8.26
CA GLU A 146 -19.47 -1.05 -8.42
C GLU A 146 -18.12 -1.78 -8.61
N GLU A 147 -17.80 -2.72 -7.72
CA GLU A 147 -16.59 -3.57 -7.77
C GLU A 147 -16.50 -4.37 -9.08
N MET A 148 -15.92 -3.79 -10.13
CA MET A 148 -15.60 -4.51 -11.37
C MET A 148 -14.43 -5.47 -11.10
N SER A 149 -14.60 -6.74 -11.49
CA SER A 149 -13.56 -7.74 -11.30
C SER A 149 -12.33 -7.46 -12.18
N THR A 150 -11.15 -7.93 -11.75
CA THR A 150 -9.92 -7.88 -12.56
C THR A 150 -10.10 -8.45 -13.96
N ALA A 151 -10.90 -9.51 -14.12
CA ALA A 151 -11.17 -10.11 -15.42
C ALA A 151 -12.00 -9.19 -16.33
N GLU A 152 -13.07 -8.59 -15.80
CA GLU A 152 -13.91 -7.64 -16.52
C GLU A 152 -13.13 -6.37 -16.89
N LEU A 153 -12.36 -5.83 -15.95
CA LEU A 153 -11.49 -4.68 -16.23
C LEU A 153 -10.46 -5.01 -17.31
N THR A 154 -9.82 -6.18 -17.24
CA THR A 154 -8.86 -6.61 -18.27
C THR A 154 -9.52 -6.71 -19.64
N ALA A 155 -10.76 -7.22 -19.71
CA ALA A 155 -11.52 -7.25 -20.95
C ALA A 155 -11.85 -5.84 -21.47
N ASN A 156 -12.30 -4.93 -20.59
CA ASN A 156 -12.62 -3.55 -20.95
C ASN A 156 -11.40 -2.78 -21.46
N VAL A 157 -10.25 -2.96 -20.80
CA VAL A 157 -8.98 -2.39 -21.28
C VAL A 157 -8.65 -2.93 -22.68
N ASN A 158 -8.84 -4.22 -22.94
CA ASN A 158 -8.60 -4.77 -24.29
C ASN A 158 -9.58 -4.23 -25.35
N VAL A 159 -10.82 -3.92 -24.98
CA VAL A 159 -11.78 -3.22 -25.87
C VAL A 159 -11.25 -1.83 -26.21
N ALA A 160 -10.76 -1.08 -25.21
CA ALA A 160 -10.15 0.24 -25.42
C ALA A 160 -8.86 0.17 -26.25
N LEU A 161 -8.11 -0.94 -26.18
CA LEU A 161 -6.88 -1.15 -26.95
C LEU A 161 -7.11 -1.61 -28.40
N ALA A 162 -8.32 -2.06 -28.74
CA ALA A 162 -8.64 -2.59 -30.07
C ALA A 162 -8.25 -1.66 -31.24
N PRO A 163 -8.38 -0.32 -31.17
CA PRO A 163 -7.97 0.59 -32.24
C PRO A 163 -6.46 0.60 -32.52
N PHE A 164 -5.63 0.18 -31.57
CA PHE A 164 -4.16 0.20 -31.68
C PHE A 164 -3.58 -1.15 -32.09
N GLN A 165 -4.42 -2.19 -32.19
CA GLN A 165 -3.99 -3.56 -32.40
C GLN A 165 -3.50 -3.83 -33.83
N ARG A 166 -2.30 -4.41 -33.93
CA ARG A 166 -1.69 -4.89 -35.18
C ARG A 166 -1.19 -6.33 -35.03
N LYS A 167 -1.21 -7.09 -36.13
CA LYS A 167 -0.57 -8.42 -36.20
C LYS A 167 0.94 -8.27 -36.30
N VAL A 168 1.68 -9.13 -35.61
CA VAL A 168 3.15 -9.21 -35.71
C VAL A 168 3.52 -10.56 -36.34
N VAL A 169 4.22 -10.53 -37.48
CA VAL A 169 4.69 -11.74 -38.20
C VAL A 169 6.10 -12.10 -37.70
N LYS A 170 6.37 -13.41 -37.50
CA LYS A 170 7.61 -13.92 -36.87
C LYS A 170 8.73 -14.16 -37.90
N GLU A 171 9.97 -13.84 -37.53
CA GLU A 171 11.19 -14.47 -38.06
C GLU A 171 11.80 -15.38 -36.96
N GLU A 172 12.30 -16.56 -37.35
CA GLU A 172 12.63 -17.67 -36.43
C GLU A 172 14.07 -17.60 -35.87
N GLY A 173 14.20 -17.86 -34.56
CA GLY A 173 15.47 -18.15 -33.88
C GLY A 173 15.25 -18.97 -32.61
N GLU A 174 15.96 -20.11 -32.47
CA GLU A 174 15.76 -21.16 -31.46
C GLU A 174 16.41 -20.88 -30.08
N ALA A 175 15.81 -21.40 -28.99
CA ALA A 175 16.41 -21.43 -27.65
C ALA A 175 16.32 -22.83 -26.97
N LYS A 176 17.42 -23.25 -26.32
CA LYS A 176 17.58 -24.51 -25.56
C LYS A 176 17.34 -24.34 -24.06
N LYS A 177 16.73 -25.35 -23.42
CA LYS A 177 16.46 -25.47 -21.97
C LYS A 177 17.49 -26.34 -21.25
N THR A 178 17.73 -26.06 -19.96
CA THR A 178 18.29 -27.03 -18.99
C THR A 178 17.61 -26.92 -17.61
N LYS A 179 17.27 -28.07 -17.02
CA LYS A 179 16.70 -28.26 -15.67
C LYS A 179 17.80 -28.63 -14.66
N ARG A 180 17.60 -28.35 -13.36
CA ARG A 180 18.24 -29.10 -12.26
C ARG A 180 17.32 -29.24 -11.04
N ALA A 181 17.54 -30.33 -10.29
CA ALA A 181 16.68 -30.94 -9.29
C ALA A 181 17.09 -30.63 -7.84
N ALA A 182 16.15 -30.85 -6.90
CA ALA A 182 16.28 -30.65 -5.45
C ALA A 182 16.80 -31.89 -4.70
N SER A 183 17.38 -31.69 -3.52
CA SER A 183 17.78 -32.75 -2.56
C SER A 183 17.28 -32.46 -1.15
N LYS A 184 16.77 -33.50 -0.47
CA LYS A 184 16.28 -33.52 0.93
C LYS A 184 17.42 -33.70 1.94
N GLY A 185 17.27 -33.09 3.12
CA GLY A 185 18.03 -33.37 4.35
C GLY A 185 17.11 -33.39 5.57
N ARG A 186 17.41 -34.27 6.54
CA ARG A 186 16.63 -34.61 7.76
C ARG A 186 17.16 -33.78 8.95
N VAL A 187 16.31 -33.37 9.87
CA VAL A 187 16.66 -32.52 11.04
C VAL A 187 16.38 -33.29 12.35
N GLU A 188 17.35 -33.25 13.26
CA GLU A 188 17.24 -33.67 14.67
C GLU A 188 16.72 -32.50 15.52
N GLU A 189 15.88 -32.79 16.51
CA GLU A 189 15.26 -31.80 17.40
C GLU A 189 16.30 -31.13 18.31
N VAL A 190 16.47 -29.82 18.13
CA VAL A 190 17.13 -28.91 19.07
C VAL A 190 16.11 -27.85 19.45
N GLU A 191 16.05 -27.51 20.73
CA GLU A 191 15.25 -26.43 21.32
C GLU A 191 15.28 -25.19 20.42
N GLN A 192 14.12 -24.82 19.84
CA GLN A 192 14.06 -23.91 18.70
C GLN A 192 14.22 -22.45 19.13
N ASP A 193 15.36 -21.85 18.79
CA ASP A 193 15.50 -20.38 18.77
C ASP A 193 14.58 -19.81 17.67
N VAL A 194 13.48 -19.16 18.07
CA VAL A 194 12.47 -18.59 17.16
C VAL A 194 13.06 -17.66 16.12
N TRP A 195 14.10 -16.89 16.48
CA TRP A 195 14.71 -15.94 15.57
C TRP A 195 15.55 -16.67 14.52
N LYS A 196 16.23 -17.76 14.89
CA LYS A 196 16.92 -18.60 13.92
C LYS A 196 15.93 -19.19 12.92
N THR A 197 14.81 -19.71 13.40
CA THR A 197 13.72 -20.21 12.55
C THR A 197 13.19 -19.11 11.63
N LEU A 198 12.91 -17.90 12.15
CA LEU A 198 12.45 -16.76 11.36
C LEU A 198 13.43 -16.43 10.24
N PHE A 199 14.74 -16.32 10.54
CA PHE A 199 15.74 -16.03 9.52
C PHE A 199 15.82 -17.13 8.46
N ASP A 200 15.76 -18.42 8.85
CA ASP A 200 15.79 -19.53 7.90
C ASP A 200 14.59 -19.49 6.95
N GLN A 201 13.39 -19.25 7.48
CA GLN A 201 12.17 -19.12 6.68
C GLN A 201 12.21 -17.88 5.78
N ALA A 202 12.75 -16.76 6.27
CA ALA A 202 12.90 -15.54 5.48
C ALA A 202 13.88 -15.74 4.32
N LEU A 203 14.99 -16.46 4.54
CA LEU A 203 15.94 -16.77 3.47
C LEU A 203 15.33 -17.73 2.44
N ALA A 204 14.61 -18.78 2.87
CA ALA A 204 13.90 -19.68 1.97
C ALA A 204 12.86 -18.93 1.11
N TYR A 205 12.08 -18.05 1.73
CA TYR A 205 11.12 -17.20 1.03
C TYR A 205 11.81 -16.25 0.04
N ARG A 206 12.92 -15.62 0.44
CA ARG A 206 13.69 -14.75 -0.45
C ARG A 206 14.22 -15.48 -1.67
N ASP A 207 14.80 -16.66 -1.45
CA ASP A 207 15.43 -17.46 -2.49
C ASP A 207 14.39 -18.01 -3.47
N LEU A 208 13.16 -18.24 -2.99
CA LEU A 208 12.00 -18.53 -3.83
C LEU A 208 11.56 -17.32 -4.66
N ALA A 209 11.71 -16.10 -4.13
CA ALA A 209 11.27 -14.83 -4.73
C ALA A 209 9.82 -14.83 -5.27
N PRO A 210 8.80 -15.15 -4.44
CA PRO A 210 7.40 -15.23 -4.88
C PRO A 210 6.86 -14.00 -5.60
N TRP A 211 7.38 -12.81 -5.26
CA TRP A 211 7.04 -11.53 -5.90
C TRP A 211 7.35 -11.48 -7.40
N THR A 212 8.02 -12.48 -7.96
CA THR A 212 8.26 -12.61 -9.41
C THR A 212 7.08 -13.27 -10.16
N TRP A 213 6.11 -13.88 -9.46
CA TRP A 213 4.88 -14.42 -10.08
C TRP A 213 3.60 -14.17 -9.26
N MET A 214 3.70 -13.73 -8.00
CA MET A 214 2.56 -13.37 -7.17
C MET A 214 2.36 -11.85 -7.14
N ASP A 215 1.09 -11.45 -7.19
CA ASP A 215 0.65 -10.06 -7.03
C ASP A 215 0.01 -9.86 -5.63
N ASP A 216 -0.11 -8.60 -5.19
CA ASP A 216 -0.55 -8.20 -3.85
C ASP A 216 -2.05 -8.42 -3.58
N ASP A 217 -2.83 -8.70 -4.63
CA ASP A 217 -4.24 -9.08 -4.56
C ASP A 217 -4.45 -10.57 -4.23
N GLN A 218 -3.38 -11.38 -4.24
CA GLN A 218 -3.43 -12.82 -3.97
C GLN A 218 -3.29 -13.14 -2.48
N ILE A 219 -4.36 -12.82 -1.74
CA ILE A 219 -4.39 -12.93 -0.27
C ILE A 219 -4.74 -14.36 0.16
N PHE A 220 -4.01 -14.88 1.15
CA PHE A 220 -4.32 -16.13 1.83
C PHE A 220 -4.16 -15.97 3.35
N ALA A 221 -4.81 -16.83 4.12
CA ALA A 221 -4.69 -16.83 5.58
C ALA A 221 -3.76 -17.95 6.07
N VAL A 222 -3.07 -17.70 7.18
CA VAL A 222 -2.38 -18.69 7.99
C VAL A 222 -3.03 -18.64 9.37
N VAL A 223 -3.68 -19.72 9.77
CA VAL A 223 -4.31 -19.82 11.10
C VAL A 223 -3.32 -20.52 12.02
N THR A 224 -2.87 -19.79 13.04
CA THR A 224 -1.84 -20.22 13.98
C THR A 224 -2.39 -21.29 14.96
N PRO A 225 -1.52 -21.98 15.73
CA PRO A 225 -1.96 -23.01 16.67
C PRO A 225 -2.84 -22.50 17.81
N ASP A 226 -2.73 -21.22 18.15
CA ASP A 226 -3.54 -20.48 19.11
C ASP A 226 -4.83 -19.90 18.50
N GLY A 227 -5.05 -20.10 17.20
CA GLY A 227 -6.27 -19.70 16.48
C GLY A 227 -6.24 -18.27 15.92
N GLU A 228 -5.13 -17.56 16.05
CA GLU A 228 -4.94 -16.25 15.45
C GLU A 228 -4.89 -16.37 13.92
N SER A 229 -5.53 -15.44 13.21
CA SER A 229 -5.58 -15.45 11.75
C SER A 229 -4.61 -14.42 11.18
N LEU A 230 -3.63 -14.88 10.42
CA LEU A 230 -2.62 -14.06 9.77
C LEU A 230 -2.93 -13.96 8.27
N TYR A 231 -3.33 -12.79 7.79
CA TYR A 231 -3.67 -12.58 6.38
C TYR A 231 -2.44 -12.09 5.62
N CYS A 232 -1.96 -12.91 4.71
CA CYS A 232 -0.67 -12.73 4.06
C CYS A 232 -0.86 -12.21 2.63
N THR A 233 -0.05 -11.22 2.26
CA THR A 233 0.06 -10.71 0.88
C THR A 233 1.53 -10.53 0.49
N VAL A 234 1.85 -10.84 -0.76
CA VAL A 234 3.20 -10.71 -1.33
C VAL A 234 3.37 -9.32 -1.92
N ILE A 235 4.46 -8.64 -1.56
CA ILE A 235 4.81 -7.32 -2.11
C ILE A 235 6.12 -7.41 -2.92
N GLY A 236 6.25 -6.53 -3.91
CA GLY A 236 7.48 -6.40 -4.70
C GLY A 236 7.39 -6.75 -6.18
N ALA A 237 6.19 -7.01 -6.68
CA ALA A 237 5.93 -7.18 -8.11
C ALA A 237 6.21 -5.92 -8.96
N LEU A 238 6.70 -4.82 -8.37
CA LEU A 238 7.15 -3.59 -9.04
C LEU A 238 8.64 -3.30 -8.83
N GLY A 239 9.30 -4.13 -8.02
CA GLY A 239 10.70 -3.97 -7.65
C GLY A 239 11.06 -2.71 -6.88
N GLN A 240 10.11 -2.11 -6.15
CA GLN A 240 10.40 -1.03 -5.20
C GLN A 240 10.73 -1.56 -3.80
N GLU A 241 9.97 -2.54 -3.31
CA GLU A 241 10.19 -3.21 -2.03
C GLU A 241 9.73 -4.66 -2.13
N TYR A 242 10.57 -5.62 -1.72
CA TYR A 242 10.28 -7.05 -1.82
C TYR A 242 9.94 -7.63 -0.45
N GLY A 243 8.91 -8.46 -0.34
CA GLY A 243 8.55 -9.01 0.96
C GLY A 243 7.18 -9.66 1.07
N LEU A 244 6.81 -9.91 2.32
CA LEU A 244 5.53 -10.42 2.76
C LEU A 244 4.95 -9.47 3.82
N VAL A 245 3.71 -9.01 3.62
CA VAL A 245 2.94 -8.31 4.65
C VAL A 245 1.96 -9.29 5.29
N ILE A 246 1.93 -9.32 6.61
CA ILE A 246 1.17 -10.27 7.43
C ILE A 246 0.23 -9.47 8.33
N TYR A 247 -1.01 -9.30 7.92
CA TYR A 247 -2.04 -8.59 8.69
C TYR A 247 -2.58 -9.49 9.81
N ILE A 248 -2.59 -8.99 11.04
CA ILE A 248 -2.91 -9.80 12.22
C ILE A 248 -4.37 -9.60 12.61
N GLY A 249 -5.11 -10.71 12.67
CA GLY A 249 -6.47 -10.77 13.17
C GLY A 249 -7.48 -9.94 12.36
N GLU A 250 -8.65 -9.72 12.94
CA GLU A 250 -9.72 -8.94 12.30
C GLU A 250 -9.33 -7.48 12.08
N GLU A 251 -8.57 -6.89 13.00
CA GLU A 251 -8.11 -5.50 12.92
C GLU A 251 -7.13 -5.30 11.76
N GLY A 252 -6.13 -6.17 11.63
CA GLY A 252 -5.20 -6.15 10.51
C GLY A 252 -5.92 -6.36 9.19
N TYR A 253 -6.86 -7.32 9.12
CA TYR A 253 -7.63 -7.55 7.91
C TYR A 253 -8.53 -6.36 7.54
N ALA A 254 -9.15 -5.70 8.51
CA ALA A 254 -9.94 -4.49 8.26
C ALA A 254 -9.08 -3.38 7.65
N CYS A 255 -7.87 -3.17 8.18
CA CYS A 255 -6.91 -2.24 7.58
C CYS A 255 -6.52 -2.64 6.16
N LEU A 256 -6.24 -3.93 5.91
CA LEU A 256 -6.01 -4.45 4.56
C LEU A 256 -7.20 -4.17 3.64
N GLN A 257 -8.44 -4.35 4.09
CA GLN A 257 -9.63 -4.02 3.28
C GLN A 257 -9.74 -2.53 2.98
N ASP A 258 -9.46 -1.67 3.97
CA ASP A 258 -9.48 -0.23 3.78
C ASP A 258 -8.39 0.22 2.79
N ILE A 259 -7.20 -0.37 2.88
CA ILE A 259 -6.12 -0.18 1.90
C ILE A 259 -6.60 -0.69 0.52
N LEU A 260 -7.16 -1.89 0.41
CA LEU A 260 -7.57 -2.49 -0.87
C LEU A 260 -8.80 -1.86 -1.53
N SER A 261 -9.60 -1.10 -0.78
CA SER A 261 -10.76 -0.34 -1.26
C SER A 261 -10.44 1.14 -1.52
N GLY A 262 -9.27 1.62 -1.09
CA GLY A 262 -8.87 3.03 -1.22
C GLY A 262 -9.56 3.97 -0.23
N THR A 263 -10.25 3.44 0.79
CA THR A 263 -10.87 4.25 1.86
C THR A 263 -9.83 4.81 2.83
N LEU A 264 -8.63 4.21 2.87
CA LEU A 264 -7.51 4.67 3.68
C LEU A 264 -6.38 5.17 2.79
N HIS A 265 -6.07 6.46 2.92
CA HIS A 265 -4.99 7.08 2.15
C HIS A 265 -3.62 6.48 2.56
N PRO A 266 -2.70 6.21 1.61
CA PRO A 266 -1.38 5.64 1.88
C PRO A 266 -0.59 6.27 3.03
N LYS A 267 -0.65 7.61 3.15
CA LYS A 267 0.08 8.35 4.20
C LYS A 267 -0.50 8.09 5.59
N ASP A 268 -1.78 7.76 5.68
CA ASP A 268 -2.48 7.53 6.94
C ASP A 268 -2.48 6.04 7.33
N ALA A 269 -2.15 5.15 6.39
CA ALA A 269 -2.12 3.71 6.62
C ALA A 269 -1.19 3.33 7.79
N VAL A 270 -0.03 3.98 7.91
CA VAL A 270 0.94 3.73 8.97
C VAL A 270 0.37 3.93 10.38
N PHE A 271 -0.67 4.76 10.54
CA PHE A 271 -1.32 5.01 11.82
C PHE A 271 -2.36 3.96 12.20
N LYS A 272 -2.90 3.21 11.22
CA LYS A 272 -3.98 2.23 11.44
C LYS A 272 -3.53 0.78 11.22
N GLU A 273 -2.32 0.57 10.71
CA GLU A 273 -1.85 -0.75 10.32
C GLU A 273 -1.54 -1.66 11.52
N ARG A 274 -2.19 -2.82 11.55
CA ARG A 274 -1.87 -3.93 12.44
C ARG A 274 -1.33 -5.10 11.60
N ALA A 275 -0.02 -5.10 11.38
CA ALA A 275 0.64 -6.06 10.51
C ALA A 275 2.09 -6.32 10.91
N LEU A 276 2.67 -7.39 10.36
CA LEU A 276 4.11 -7.62 10.34
C LEU A 276 4.59 -7.48 8.89
N LEU A 277 5.70 -6.78 8.70
CA LEU A 277 6.39 -6.68 7.44
C LEU A 277 7.68 -7.49 7.51
N VAL A 278 7.79 -8.47 6.62
CA VAL A 278 9.05 -9.13 6.30
C VAL A 278 9.50 -8.59 4.95
N SER A 279 10.47 -7.68 4.94
CA SER A 279 10.99 -7.10 3.70
C SER A 279 12.45 -7.49 3.47
N PHE A 280 12.91 -7.33 2.23
CA PHE A 280 14.27 -7.64 1.82
C PHE A 280 14.93 -6.42 1.20
N ALA A 281 15.93 -5.88 1.87
CA ALA A 281 16.55 -4.62 1.51
C ALA A 281 18.08 -4.75 1.35
N PRO A 282 18.72 -3.90 0.52
CA PRO A 282 20.17 -3.74 0.52
C PRO A 282 20.73 -3.42 1.90
N ARG A 283 21.99 -3.79 2.15
CA ARG A 283 22.68 -3.53 3.44
C ARG A 283 22.62 -2.06 3.89
N ASN A 284 22.65 -1.12 2.95
CA ASN A 284 22.71 0.31 3.27
C ASN A 284 21.41 0.82 3.89
N ASP A 285 20.30 0.14 3.62
CA ASP A 285 18.96 0.56 4.06
C ASP A 285 18.61 -0.03 5.44
N LEU A 286 19.42 -0.97 5.94
CA LEU A 286 19.23 -1.58 7.25
C LEU A 286 19.65 -0.66 8.40
N GLU A 287 18.87 -0.67 9.49
CA GLU A 287 19.19 0.04 10.71
C GLU A 287 20.34 -0.65 11.49
N ARG A 288 20.86 0.04 12.51
CA ARG A 288 21.95 -0.46 13.35
C ARG A 288 21.59 -1.81 13.99
N ASP A 289 20.36 -1.93 14.48
CA ASP A 289 19.90 -3.12 15.21
C ASP A 289 19.57 -4.27 14.27
N ASP A 290 19.08 -4.01 13.05
CA ASP A 290 18.98 -5.03 11.99
C ASP A 290 20.34 -5.65 11.68
N LYS A 291 21.35 -4.80 11.48
CA LYS A 291 22.74 -5.24 11.25
C LYS A 291 23.28 -6.05 12.43
N ALA A 292 22.87 -5.75 13.66
CA ALA A 292 23.26 -6.49 14.84
C ALA A 292 22.61 -7.89 14.89
N MET A 293 21.32 -7.98 14.57
CA MET A 293 20.60 -9.25 14.46
C MET A 293 21.20 -10.14 13.37
N LEU A 294 21.47 -9.62 12.18
CA LEU A 294 22.10 -10.38 11.10
C LEU A 294 23.46 -10.96 11.51
N ARG A 295 24.28 -10.18 12.25
CA ARG A 295 25.57 -10.67 12.80
C ARG A 295 25.36 -11.77 13.85
N LYS A 296 24.43 -11.58 14.78
CA LYS A 296 24.10 -12.55 15.84
C LYS A 296 23.72 -13.91 15.26
N TYR A 297 22.94 -13.90 14.18
CA TYR A 297 22.45 -15.11 13.50
C TYR A 297 23.32 -15.56 12.32
N HIS A 298 24.55 -15.02 12.19
CA HIS A 298 25.54 -15.42 11.20
C HIS A 298 25.05 -15.35 9.75
N ILE A 299 24.15 -14.41 9.45
CA ILE A 299 23.62 -14.21 8.10
C ILE A 299 24.70 -13.51 7.26
N PRO A 300 25.15 -14.09 6.13
CA PRO A 300 26.17 -13.48 5.29
C PRO A 300 25.72 -12.13 4.78
N VAL A 301 26.60 -11.13 4.87
CA VAL A 301 26.31 -9.79 4.39
C VAL A 301 27.23 -9.42 3.23
N SER A 302 26.77 -9.73 2.01
CA SER A 302 27.38 -9.27 0.75
C SER A 302 26.66 -8.02 0.24
N GLY A 303 27.41 -7.07 -0.34
CA GLY A 303 26.89 -5.75 -0.72
C GLY A 303 25.79 -5.73 -1.78
N LYS A 304 25.61 -6.83 -2.55
CA LYS A 304 24.57 -6.93 -3.59
C LYS A 304 23.35 -7.77 -3.18
N GLN A 305 23.34 -8.32 -1.96
CA GLN A 305 22.30 -9.24 -1.53
C GLN A 305 21.13 -8.49 -0.88
N LEU A 306 19.90 -8.94 -1.18
CA LEU A 306 18.70 -8.54 -0.44
C LEU A 306 18.70 -9.27 0.92
N LEU A 307 18.73 -8.50 2.00
CA LEU A 307 18.84 -8.99 3.37
C LEU A 307 17.50 -8.85 4.08
N PRO A 308 17.07 -9.87 4.87
CA PRO A 308 15.81 -9.80 5.59
C PRO A 308 15.81 -8.69 6.64
N MET A 309 14.72 -7.94 6.67
CA MET A 309 14.38 -6.91 7.64
C MET A 309 12.95 -7.18 8.13
N PHE A 310 12.71 -6.93 9.41
CA PHE A 310 11.44 -7.26 10.05
C PHE A 310 10.89 -6.05 10.80
N ARG A 311 9.62 -5.70 10.55
CA ARG A 311 8.93 -4.61 11.25
C ARG A 311 7.55 -5.04 11.74
N SER A 312 7.22 -4.69 12.97
CA SER A 312 5.87 -4.76 13.55
C SER A 312 5.20 -3.41 13.35
N PHE A 313 3.98 -3.41 12.81
CA PHE A 313 3.08 -2.29 12.73
C PHE A 313 1.99 -2.47 13.79
N ALA A 314 1.76 -1.42 14.56
CA ALA A 314 0.72 -1.35 15.57
C ALA A 314 0.05 0.03 15.50
N PRO A 315 -1.29 0.10 15.54
CA PRO A 315 -2.02 1.37 15.37
C PRO A 315 -1.56 2.47 16.34
N GLY A 316 -1.30 3.65 15.79
CA GLY A 316 -0.78 4.83 16.50
C GLY A 316 0.70 4.73 16.90
N TYR A 317 1.41 3.65 16.55
CA TYR A 317 2.82 3.49 16.88
C TYR A 317 3.73 3.47 15.65
N TYR A 318 4.94 4.01 15.79
CA TYR A 318 5.96 3.95 14.76
C TYR A 318 6.33 2.48 14.45
N PRO A 319 6.63 2.11 13.19
CA PRO A 319 7.09 0.76 12.86
C PRO A 319 8.30 0.36 13.69
N TRP A 320 8.28 -0.84 14.28
CA TRP A 320 9.28 -1.23 15.29
C TRP A 320 9.77 -2.66 15.11
N PHE A 321 10.73 -3.10 15.91
CA PHE A 321 11.19 -4.49 15.92
C PHE A 321 10.10 -5.44 16.40
N LEU A 322 10.15 -6.68 15.90
CA LEU A 322 9.23 -7.74 16.31
C LEU A 322 9.43 -8.11 17.78
N SER A 323 8.34 -8.44 18.46
CA SER A 323 8.39 -9.25 19.68
C SER A 323 8.69 -10.72 19.36
N GLU A 324 9.00 -11.52 20.39
CA GLU A 324 9.24 -12.97 20.25
C GLU A 324 8.02 -13.71 19.66
N GLN A 325 6.81 -13.34 20.11
CA GLN A 325 5.56 -13.87 19.59
C GLN A 325 5.33 -13.49 18.12
N GLU A 326 5.56 -12.23 17.76
CA GLU A 326 5.44 -11.78 16.37
C GLU A 326 6.51 -12.43 15.48
N ALA A 327 7.71 -12.71 15.99
CA ALA A 327 8.72 -13.47 15.28
C ALA A 327 8.26 -14.91 15.00
N ALA A 328 7.60 -15.57 15.97
CA ALA A 328 7.02 -16.89 15.78
C ALA A 328 5.90 -16.88 14.71
N TRP A 329 5.01 -15.90 14.76
CA TRP A 329 3.96 -15.71 13.76
C TRP A 329 4.54 -15.45 12.36
N ALA A 330 5.54 -14.57 12.25
CA ALA A 330 6.21 -14.30 10.99
C ALA A 330 6.91 -15.54 10.41
N ALA A 331 7.56 -16.35 11.26
CA ALA A 331 8.21 -17.59 10.83
C ALA A 331 7.20 -18.59 10.25
N MET A 332 6.07 -18.82 10.94
CA MET A 332 5.00 -19.69 10.44
C MET A 332 4.38 -19.14 9.15
N ALA A 333 4.15 -17.83 9.08
CA ALA A 333 3.60 -17.19 7.89
C ALA A 333 4.52 -17.35 6.67
N LEU A 334 5.83 -17.15 6.82
CA LEU A 334 6.81 -17.34 5.75
C LEU A 334 6.89 -18.80 5.28
N GLU A 335 6.93 -19.74 6.23
CA GLU A 335 6.93 -21.18 5.92
C GLU A 335 5.72 -21.55 5.06
N GLN A 336 4.52 -21.13 5.47
CA GLN A 336 3.31 -21.42 4.72
C GLN A 336 3.19 -20.60 3.44
N ALA A 337 3.76 -19.38 3.39
CA ALA A 337 3.81 -18.57 2.18
C ALA A 337 4.64 -19.24 1.09
N VAL A 338 5.76 -19.88 1.43
CA VAL A 338 6.55 -20.70 0.49
C VAL A 338 5.70 -21.80 -0.12
N VAL A 339 5.01 -22.59 0.72
CA VAL A 339 4.13 -23.68 0.26
C VAL A 339 3.02 -23.17 -0.67
N VAL A 340 2.38 -22.06 -0.33
CA VAL A 340 1.32 -21.45 -1.15
C VAL A 340 1.87 -20.92 -2.47
N ALA A 341 3.00 -20.23 -2.43
CA ALA A 341 3.63 -19.62 -3.59
C ALA A 341 4.07 -20.68 -4.61
N GLU A 342 4.66 -21.78 -4.16
CA GLU A 342 5.04 -22.91 -5.02
C GLU A 342 3.82 -23.54 -5.70
N ARG A 343 2.75 -23.78 -4.94
CA ARG A 343 1.51 -24.36 -5.49
C ARG A 343 0.81 -23.44 -6.49
N LEU A 344 0.90 -22.12 -6.30
CA LEU A 344 0.41 -21.14 -7.27
C LEU A 344 1.24 -21.15 -8.56
N ARG A 345 2.58 -21.18 -8.43
CA ARG A 345 3.51 -21.27 -9.57
C ARG A 345 3.26 -22.54 -10.38
N ASP A 346 3.04 -23.65 -9.70
CA ASP A 346 2.89 -24.97 -10.31
C ASP A 346 1.44 -25.23 -10.80
N GLY A 347 0.51 -24.29 -10.56
CA GLY A 347 -0.88 -24.34 -10.99
C GLY A 347 -1.79 -25.26 -10.16
N GLU A 348 -1.31 -25.76 -9.01
CA GLU A 348 -2.05 -26.63 -8.10
C GLU A 348 -3.05 -25.88 -7.21
N LEU A 349 -2.86 -24.57 -7.08
CA LEU A 349 -3.70 -23.69 -6.28
C LEU A 349 -4.06 -22.44 -7.08
N SER A 350 -5.28 -21.93 -6.88
CA SER A 350 -5.71 -20.62 -7.37
C SER A 350 -6.33 -19.84 -6.22
N LEU A 351 -5.87 -18.60 -6.03
CA LEU A 351 -6.37 -17.67 -5.02
C LEU A 351 -7.40 -16.67 -5.60
N ALA A 352 -8.05 -17.00 -6.73
CA ALA A 352 -9.00 -16.11 -7.39
C ALA A 352 -10.09 -15.60 -6.42
N LEU A 353 -10.11 -14.28 -6.21
CA LEU A 353 -11.02 -13.55 -5.32
C LEU A 353 -12.51 -13.88 -5.56
N SER A 354 -12.88 -14.18 -6.81
CA SER A 354 -14.27 -14.41 -7.24
C SER A 354 -14.75 -15.85 -7.13
N ALA A 355 -13.87 -16.84 -6.93
CA ALA A 355 -14.23 -18.25 -7.12
C ALA A 355 -15.11 -18.83 -5.99
N ARG A 356 -15.11 -18.24 -4.78
CA ARG A 356 -15.79 -18.82 -3.59
C ARG A 356 -16.43 -17.81 -2.61
N GLY A 357 -16.85 -16.64 -3.09
CA GLY A 357 -17.60 -15.66 -2.28
C GLY A 357 -16.80 -15.08 -1.10
N ASN A 358 -17.41 -14.97 0.09
CA ASN A 358 -16.83 -14.32 1.28
C ASN A 358 -15.79 -15.17 2.06
N ARG A 359 -15.00 -16.01 1.38
CA ARG A 359 -13.99 -16.88 2.02
C ARG A 359 -12.60 -16.68 1.42
N LEU A 360 -11.58 -16.91 2.24
CA LEU A 360 -10.17 -16.92 1.85
C LEU A 360 -9.60 -18.33 2.02
N PHE A 361 -8.72 -18.72 1.11
CA PHE A 361 -7.94 -19.93 1.29
C PHE A 361 -7.06 -19.78 2.53
N ALA A 362 -6.93 -20.85 3.31
CA ALA A 362 -6.15 -20.84 4.55
C ALA A 362 -5.27 -22.08 4.70
N ARG A 363 -4.08 -21.88 5.26
CA ARG A 363 -3.24 -22.93 5.85
C ARG A 363 -3.52 -22.93 7.35
N ILE A 364 -4.12 -24.00 7.85
CA ILE A 364 -4.63 -24.09 9.22
C ILE A 364 -3.75 -25.05 10.02
N ALA A 365 -3.20 -24.55 11.12
CA ALA A 365 -2.39 -25.34 12.03
C ALA A 365 -3.26 -26.26 12.90
N GLU A 366 -2.85 -27.50 13.06
CA GLU A 366 -3.50 -28.52 13.90
C GLU A 366 -2.47 -29.16 14.83
N ARG A 367 -2.68 -29.02 16.14
CA ARG A 367 -1.90 -29.78 17.12
C ARG A 367 -2.42 -31.21 17.16
N ARG A 368 -1.53 -32.16 16.88
CA ARG A 368 -1.74 -33.61 17.01
C ARG A 368 -0.74 -34.18 18.02
N GLU A 369 -0.91 -35.43 18.41
CA GLU A 369 -0.04 -36.10 19.39
C GLU A 369 1.43 -36.15 18.96
N ASP A 370 1.69 -36.17 17.65
CA ASP A 370 3.03 -36.23 17.03
C ASP A 370 3.58 -34.85 16.60
N GLY A 371 2.89 -33.75 16.93
CA GLY A 371 3.38 -32.39 16.70
C GLY A 371 2.39 -31.48 15.96
N LEU A 372 2.93 -30.43 15.34
CA LEU A 372 2.15 -29.46 14.59
C LEU A 372 2.03 -29.87 13.13
N HIS A 373 0.79 -29.95 12.64
CA HIS A 373 0.48 -30.27 11.24
C HIS A 373 -0.26 -29.12 10.57
N TRP A 374 -0.15 -29.03 9.25
CA TRP A 374 -0.82 -28.01 8.46
C TRP A 374 -1.79 -28.63 7.46
N ARG A 375 -3.01 -28.12 7.42
CA ARG A 375 -3.99 -28.52 6.40
C ARG A 375 -4.50 -27.33 5.60
N ASP A 376 -5.01 -27.63 4.42
CA ASP A 376 -5.79 -26.67 3.65
C ASP A 376 -7.18 -26.46 4.29
N GLY A 377 -7.68 -25.24 4.17
CA GLY A 377 -9.00 -24.87 4.63
C GLY A 377 -9.47 -23.57 4.03
N TRP A 378 -10.61 -23.10 4.53
CA TRP A 378 -11.21 -21.85 4.12
C TRP A 378 -11.70 -21.12 5.36
N VAL A 379 -11.26 -19.87 5.52
CA VAL A 379 -11.75 -18.98 6.59
C VAL A 379 -12.71 -17.98 6.00
N SER A 380 -13.72 -17.59 6.77
CA SER A 380 -14.59 -16.46 6.39
C SER A 380 -13.76 -15.19 6.40
N ARG A 381 -13.96 -14.32 5.41
CA ARG A 381 -13.43 -12.96 5.50
C ARG A 381 -14.04 -12.29 6.75
N PRO A 382 -13.23 -11.70 7.64
CA PRO A 382 -13.75 -10.85 8.71
C PRO A 382 -14.78 -9.89 8.14
N LYS A 383 -15.93 -9.81 8.79
CA LYS A 383 -16.94 -8.83 8.41
C LYS A 383 -16.43 -7.47 8.86
N ALA A 384 -16.64 -6.44 8.05
CA ALA A 384 -16.49 -5.07 8.52
C ALA A 384 -17.28 -4.94 9.82
N LYS A 385 -16.62 -4.57 10.92
CA LYS A 385 -17.30 -4.31 12.18
C LYS A 385 -18.41 -3.30 11.85
N LYS A 386 -19.65 -3.62 12.23
CA LYS A 386 -20.72 -2.60 12.16
C LYS A 386 -20.19 -1.42 12.97
N LYS A 387 -20.10 -0.24 12.36
CA LYS A 387 -19.78 0.98 13.11
C LYS A 387 -20.83 1.09 14.21
N GLU A 388 -20.42 0.78 15.43
CA GLU A 388 -21.29 0.96 16.59
C GLU A 388 -21.66 2.44 16.63
N THR A 389 -22.92 2.75 16.91
CA THR A 389 -23.35 4.13 17.05
C THR A 389 -22.54 4.73 18.20
N PRO A 390 -21.66 5.71 17.95
CA PRO A 390 -20.81 6.24 19.00
C PRO A 390 -21.69 6.80 20.13
N VAL A 391 -21.34 6.47 21.36
CA VAL A 391 -22.05 6.93 22.55
C VAL A 391 -21.31 8.10 23.17
N LEU A 392 -21.98 8.79 24.09
CA LEU A 392 -21.32 9.76 24.95
C LEU A 392 -20.43 9.00 25.94
N GLU A 393 -19.13 9.27 25.94
CA GLU A 393 -18.14 8.57 26.77
C GLU A 393 -17.51 9.47 27.85
N ILE A 394 -18.01 10.69 27.98
CA ILE A 394 -17.58 11.67 28.98
C ILE A 394 -18.34 11.49 30.29
N GLY A 395 -17.63 11.60 31.41
CA GLY A 395 -18.24 11.63 32.75
C GLY A 395 -19.09 12.88 33.00
N THR A 396 -20.19 12.73 33.74
CA THR A 396 -21.16 13.81 34.00
C THR A 396 -20.52 15.08 34.57
N ASP A 397 -19.60 14.95 35.53
CA ASP A 397 -18.94 16.10 36.16
C ASP A 397 -18.14 16.96 35.17
N GLU A 398 -17.51 16.33 34.18
CA GLU A 398 -16.72 17.03 33.17
C GLU A 398 -17.58 17.77 32.17
N LEU A 399 -18.72 17.16 31.81
CA LEU A 399 -19.73 17.72 30.93
C LEU A 399 -20.42 18.94 31.57
N GLU A 400 -20.85 18.83 32.83
CA GLU A 400 -21.56 19.91 33.52
C GLU A 400 -20.70 21.16 33.70
N LYS A 401 -19.39 21.00 33.92
CA LYS A 401 -18.44 22.12 33.96
C LYS A 401 -18.41 22.92 32.65
N VAL A 402 -18.55 22.26 31.51
CA VAL A 402 -18.55 22.91 30.19
C VAL A 402 -19.93 23.44 29.84
N LYS A 403 -21.02 22.76 30.24
CA LYS A 403 -22.40 23.27 30.12
C LYS A 403 -22.61 24.58 30.88
N ALA A 404 -21.88 24.80 31.97
CA ALA A 404 -21.93 26.02 32.77
C ALA A 404 -21.23 27.24 32.13
N LEU A 405 -20.47 27.05 31.04
CA LEU A 405 -19.80 28.15 30.34
C LEU A 405 -20.77 28.94 29.45
N ASP A 406 -20.48 30.23 29.29
CA ASP A 406 -21.24 31.09 28.38
C ASP A 406 -21.10 30.64 26.92
N ARG A 407 -22.11 30.98 26.11
CA ARG A 407 -22.09 30.75 24.66
C ARG A 407 -21.26 31.82 23.94
N ALA A 408 -20.55 31.39 22.90
CA ALA A 408 -19.91 32.30 21.95
C ALA A 408 -20.59 32.16 20.57
N PRO A 409 -20.92 33.28 19.88
CA PRO A 409 -21.35 33.26 18.48
C PRO A 409 -20.14 32.99 17.56
N LEU A 410 -19.47 31.88 17.81
CA LEU A 410 -18.25 31.44 17.15
C LEU A 410 -18.56 30.25 16.24
N PHE A 411 -17.98 30.29 15.05
CA PHE A 411 -17.90 29.14 14.15
C PHE A 411 -16.46 28.63 14.11
N ALA A 412 -16.23 27.47 14.73
CA ALA A 412 -14.91 26.85 14.77
C ALA A 412 -14.79 25.66 13.79
N GLU A 413 -13.58 25.43 13.29
CA GLU A 413 -13.15 24.12 12.78
C GLU A 413 -12.52 23.34 13.92
N PHE A 414 -12.80 22.04 14.04
CA PHE A 414 -12.19 21.17 15.04
C PHE A 414 -11.78 19.84 14.42
N SER A 415 -10.54 19.42 14.67
CA SER A 415 -10.05 18.12 14.22
C SER A 415 -9.01 17.55 15.19
N ILE A 416 -8.84 16.23 15.12
CA ILE A 416 -7.73 15.52 15.74
C ILE A 416 -7.11 14.64 14.65
N ALA A 417 -5.80 14.66 14.52
CA ALA A 417 -5.10 13.79 13.59
C ALA A 417 -3.78 13.34 14.20
N TYR A 418 -3.26 12.19 13.74
CA TYR A 418 -1.88 11.85 13.99
C TYR A 418 -0.95 12.85 13.30
N VAL A 419 0.18 13.15 13.94
CA VAL A 419 1.28 13.88 13.33
C VAL A 419 2.33 12.85 12.93
N ASN A 420 2.83 12.92 11.69
CA ASN A 420 3.86 12.00 11.20
C ASN A 420 5.28 12.34 11.74
N LYS A 421 5.39 12.53 13.05
CA LYS A 421 6.62 12.83 13.80
C LYS A 421 6.63 11.96 15.06
N PRO A 422 7.25 10.76 15.02
CA PRO A 422 7.19 9.84 16.13
C PRO A 422 7.93 10.40 17.35
N ILE A 423 7.30 10.28 18.53
CA ILE A 423 7.90 10.65 19.82
C ILE A 423 8.35 9.38 20.51
N GLN A 424 9.59 9.38 20.99
CA GLN A 424 10.16 8.31 21.81
C GLN A 424 10.56 8.87 23.17
N GLU A 425 9.75 8.64 24.20
CA GLU A 425 10.02 9.13 25.56
C GLU A 425 11.20 8.41 26.21
N ARG A 426 11.37 7.12 25.92
CA ARG A 426 12.47 6.30 26.43
C ARG A 426 13.07 5.46 25.31
N ARG A 427 14.40 5.35 25.30
CA ARG A 427 15.16 4.66 24.25
C ARG A 427 14.76 3.20 23.99
N TRP A 428 14.21 2.51 24.99
CA TRP A 428 13.78 1.11 24.91
C TRP A 428 12.28 0.94 24.64
N GLU A 429 11.50 2.03 24.64
CA GLU A 429 10.08 1.98 24.35
C GLU A 429 9.85 2.23 22.85
N ARG A 430 8.81 1.58 22.31
CA ARG A 430 8.38 1.79 20.93
C ARG A 430 7.93 3.25 20.75
N PRO A 431 8.46 4.00 19.77
CA PRO A 431 7.99 5.36 19.48
C PRO A 431 6.53 5.34 19.04
N TYR A 432 5.81 6.42 19.33
CA TYR A 432 4.41 6.58 18.95
C TYR A 432 4.19 7.84 18.11
N PHE A 433 3.18 7.82 17.25
CA PHE A 433 2.73 9.03 16.57
C PHE A 433 1.79 9.80 17.52
N PRO A 434 2.12 11.05 17.89
CA PRO A 434 1.24 11.82 18.76
C PRO A 434 0.00 12.27 17.98
N LEU A 435 -1.10 12.48 18.71
CA LEU A 435 -2.28 13.16 18.20
C LEU A 435 -2.14 14.67 18.40
N LEU A 436 -2.55 15.43 17.41
CA LEU A 436 -2.70 16.87 17.45
C LEU A 436 -4.19 17.21 17.36
N ALA A 437 -4.75 17.66 18.48
CA ALA A 437 -6.07 18.31 18.49
C ALA A 437 -5.92 19.78 18.12
N LEU A 438 -6.73 20.25 17.19
CA LEU A 438 -6.72 21.62 16.70
C LEU A 438 -8.14 22.18 16.66
N ALA A 439 -8.29 23.41 17.16
CA ALA A 439 -9.46 24.24 16.92
C ALA A 439 -9.04 25.57 16.33
N ALA A 440 -9.69 25.97 15.24
CA ALA A 440 -9.44 27.25 14.56
C ALA A 440 -10.75 27.99 14.33
N ASP A 441 -10.71 29.32 14.35
CA ASP A 441 -11.83 30.12 13.88
C ASP A 441 -11.98 29.96 12.36
N ALA A 442 -13.15 29.52 11.90
CA ALA A 442 -13.36 29.13 10.51
C ALA A 442 -13.28 30.32 9.53
N ALA A 443 -13.51 31.55 10.00
CA ALA A 443 -13.51 32.75 9.16
C ALA A 443 -12.12 33.38 9.04
N SER A 444 -11.45 33.54 10.18
CA SER A 444 -10.15 34.23 10.28
C SER A 444 -8.95 33.30 10.18
N GLY A 445 -9.12 32.00 10.43
CA GLY A 445 -8.03 31.03 10.52
C GLY A 445 -7.21 31.12 11.80
N VAL A 446 -7.59 31.97 12.76
CA VAL A 446 -6.90 32.08 14.04
C VAL A 446 -7.01 30.78 14.82
N ILE A 447 -5.88 30.27 15.31
CA ILE A 447 -5.85 29.06 16.13
C ILE A 447 -6.35 29.39 17.53
N LEU A 448 -7.46 28.76 17.91
CA LEU A 448 -8.15 28.95 19.18
C LEU A 448 -7.65 27.98 20.25
N HIS A 449 -7.26 26.78 19.82
CA HIS A 449 -6.73 25.74 20.70
C HIS A 449 -5.87 24.77 19.91
N HIS A 450 -4.79 24.31 20.54
CA HIS A 450 -3.99 23.21 20.04
C HIS A 450 -3.49 22.37 21.22
N GLN A 451 -3.40 21.06 21.03
CA GLN A 451 -2.84 20.16 22.03
C GLN A 451 -2.20 18.96 21.33
N VAL A 452 -0.97 18.65 21.72
CA VAL A 452 -0.25 17.44 21.29
C VAL A 452 -0.23 16.46 22.45
N PHE A 453 -0.68 15.22 22.23
CA PHE A 453 -0.75 14.21 23.28
C PHE A 453 -0.63 12.79 22.73
N ARG A 454 -0.33 11.84 23.62
CA ARG A 454 -0.33 10.40 23.32
C ARG A 454 -1.74 9.84 23.45
N GLY A 455 -2.23 9.14 22.43
CA GLY A 455 -3.54 8.51 22.47
C GLY A 455 -3.89 7.73 21.21
N GLN A 456 -5.11 7.21 21.18
CA GLN A 456 -5.73 6.60 20.01
C GLN A 456 -6.91 7.45 19.55
N LEU A 457 -7.14 7.48 18.23
CA LEU A 457 -8.23 8.25 17.64
C LEU A 457 -9.56 7.51 17.83
N GLU A 458 -10.18 7.73 18.99
CA GLU A 458 -11.44 7.11 19.42
C GLU A 458 -12.45 8.16 19.89
N ALA A 459 -13.72 7.76 20.04
CA ALA A 459 -14.81 8.67 20.42
C ALA A 459 -14.50 9.42 21.73
N LYS A 460 -14.05 8.71 22.76
CA LYS A 460 -13.66 9.30 24.05
C LYS A 460 -12.58 10.37 23.91
N THR A 461 -11.51 10.08 23.17
CA THR A 461 -10.41 11.01 22.94
C THR A 461 -10.91 12.28 22.25
N LEU A 462 -11.70 12.12 21.19
CA LEU A 462 -12.26 13.23 20.42
C LEU A 462 -13.19 14.11 21.27
N GLN A 463 -14.06 13.49 22.05
CA GLN A 463 -14.98 14.18 22.95
C GLN A 463 -14.22 14.92 24.07
N GLN A 464 -13.19 14.31 24.65
CA GLN A 464 -12.40 14.92 25.71
C GLN A 464 -11.64 16.15 25.21
N SER A 465 -10.95 16.05 24.07
CA SER A 465 -10.23 17.20 23.50
C SER A 465 -11.17 18.33 23.10
N PHE A 466 -12.42 18.05 22.70
CA PHE A 466 -13.41 19.12 22.45
C PHE A 466 -13.81 19.84 23.75
N LEU A 467 -13.97 19.12 24.86
CA LEU A 467 -14.21 19.75 26.16
C LEU A 467 -13.02 20.61 26.60
N GLU A 468 -11.80 20.15 26.36
CA GLU A 468 -10.59 20.91 26.66
C GLU A 468 -10.49 22.17 25.80
N PHE A 469 -10.86 22.10 24.52
CA PHE A 469 -11.03 23.28 23.67
C PHE A 469 -12.05 24.28 24.27
N ALA A 470 -13.26 23.83 24.62
CA ALA A 470 -14.29 24.71 25.18
C ALA A 470 -13.84 25.34 26.52
N ARG A 471 -13.15 24.57 27.37
CA ARG A 471 -12.55 25.08 28.63
C ARG A 471 -11.46 26.11 28.36
N ALA A 472 -10.57 25.86 27.40
CA ALA A 472 -9.51 26.79 27.03
C ALA A 472 -10.05 28.09 26.43
N LEU A 473 -11.14 28.00 25.65
CA LEU A 473 -11.88 29.16 25.15
C LEU A 473 -12.64 29.91 26.25
N GLY A 474 -12.94 29.23 27.38
CA GLY A 474 -13.80 29.72 28.45
C GLY A 474 -15.27 29.87 28.03
N ARG A 475 -15.65 29.34 26.87
CA ARG A 475 -16.97 29.45 26.25
C ARG A 475 -17.28 28.22 25.41
N VAL A 476 -18.56 27.96 25.19
CA VAL A 476 -19.02 26.94 24.23
C VAL A 476 -19.30 27.59 22.87
N PRO A 477 -18.66 27.14 21.76
CA PRO A 477 -18.94 27.68 20.44
C PRO A 477 -20.38 27.38 19.99
N SER A 478 -20.95 28.26 19.17
CA SER A 478 -22.29 28.07 18.62
C SER A 478 -22.35 27.04 17.50
N HIS A 479 -21.26 26.90 16.73
CA HIS A 479 -21.19 26.00 15.58
C HIS A 479 -19.77 25.44 15.43
N VAL A 480 -19.67 24.17 15.04
CA VAL A 480 -18.40 23.51 14.73
C VAL A 480 -18.45 22.77 13.40
N ARG A 481 -17.38 22.89 12.62
CA ARG A 481 -17.12 22.05 11.44
C ARG A 481 -16.10 20.99 11.80
N VAL A 482 -16.40 19.75 11.46
CA VAL A 482 -15.51 18.59 11.67
C VAL A 482 -15.47 17.73 10.42
N THR A 483 -14.50 16.83 10.32
CA THR A 483 -14.42 15.88 9.20
C THR A 483 -15.58 14.88 9.21
N LYS A 484 -15.81 14.20 8.07
CA LYS A 484 -16.81 13.12 7.97
C LYS A 484 -16.52 11.96 8.94
N GLU A 485 -15.25 11.71 9.25
CA GLU A 485 -14.82 10.68 10.20
C GLU A 485 -15.09 11.09 11.66
N HIS A 486 -14.84 12.35 12.01
CA HIS A 486 -15.04 12.88 13.37
C HIS A 486 -16.51 13.14 13.72
N GLY A 487 -17.34 13.51 12.75
CA GLY A 487 -18.75 13.87 12.96
C GLY A 487 -19.52 12.85 13.81
N PRO A 488 -19.58 11.57 13.42
CA PRO A 488 -20.29 10.54 14.19
C PRO A 488 -19.76 10.37 15.62
N LEU A 489 -18.44 10.48 15.82
CA LEU A 489 -17.77 10.27 17.11
C LEU A 489 -18.02 11.43 18.09
N LEU A 490 -18.16 12.66 17.58
CA LEU A 490 -18.34 13.87 18.38
C LEU A 490 -19.82 14.26 18.57
N ALA A 491 -20.70 13.85 17.66
CA ALA A 491 -22.12 14.19 17.67
C ALA A 491 -22.88 13.93 18.99
N PRO A 492 -22.63 12.83 19.75
CA PRO A 492 -23.26 12.63 21.06
C PRO A 492 -22.98 13.76 22.03
N LEU A 493 -21.72 14.21 22.10
CA LEU A 493 -21.31 15.30 22.98
C LEU A 493 -21.88 16.65 22.53
N LEU A 494 -21.84 16.96 21.24
CA LEU A 494 -22.32 18.25 20.72
C LEU A 494 -23.82 18.43 20.95
N ARG A 495 -24.60 17.34 20.92
CA ARG A 495 -26.03 17.37 21.26
C ARG A 495 -26.25 17.76 22.72
N GLU A 496 -25.51 17.16 23.65
CA GLU A 496 -25.57 17.52 25.08
C GLU A 496 -25.15 18.97 25.31
N LEU A 497 -24.14 19.43 24.58
CA LEU A 497 -23.67 20.81 24.65
C LEU A 497 -24.50 21.76 23.79
N GLY A 498 -25.56 21.33 23.09
CA GLY A 498 -26.36 22.17 22.18
C GLY A 498 -25.53 22.95 21.16
N VAL A 499 -24.46 22.36 20.60
CA VAL A 499 -23.59 22.95 19.58
C VAL A 499 -24.04 22.46 18.20
N ASN A 500 -24.21 23.38 17.26
CA ASN A 500 -24.52 22.99 15.88
C ASN A 500 -23.29 22.36 15.22
N MET A 501 -23.50 21.34 14.40
CA MET A 501 -22.41 20.62 13.72
C MET A 501 -22.62 20.63 12.22
N SER A 502 -21.53 20.83 11.49
CA SER A 502 -21.45 20.55 10.04
C SER A 502 -20.27 19.61 9.77
N THR A 503 -20.41 18.76 8.76
CA THR A 503 -19.33 17.87 8.30
C THR A 503 -18.73 18.37 7.00
N GLY A 504 -17.40 18.37 6.89
CA GLY A 504 -16.67 18.83 5.72
C GLY A 504 -15.16 18.88 5.95
N PRO A 505 -14.37 19.31 4.95
CA PRO A 505 -12.95 19.57 5.12
C PRO A 505 -12.66 20.59 6.23
N THR A 506 -11.50 20.47 6.88
CA THR A 506 -11.04 21.39 7.94
C THR A 506 -9.73 22.05 7.53
N PRO A 507 -9.74 22.88 6.46
CA PRO A 507 -8.52 23.36 5.80
C PRO A 507 -7.57 24.11 6.74
N ARG A 508 -8.09 24.80 7.77
CA ARG A 508 -7.24 25.53 8.72
C ARG A 508 -6.46 24.57 9.62
N SER A 509 -7.11 23.50 10.05
CA SER A 509 -6.44 22.46 10.82
C SER A 509 -5.46 21.65 9.97
N ASP A 510 -5.80 21.40 8.70
CA ASP A 510 -4.93 20.68 7.77
C ASP A 510 -3.64 21.47 7.48
N GLU A 511 -3.75 22.78 7.23
CA GLU A 511 -2.61 23.69 7.02
C GLU A 511 -1.65 23.70 8.22
N VAL A 512 -2.17 23.78 9.45
CA VAL A 512 -1.33 23.75 10.67
C VAL A 512 -0.66 22.39 10.87
N ARG A 513 -1.37 21.29 10.60
CA ARG A 513 -0.78 19.95 10.67
C ARG A 513 0.40 19.82 9.71
N GLU A 514 0.22 20.25 8.46
CA GLU A 514 1.29 20.21 7.44
C GLU A 514 2.51 21.05 7.86
N LEU A 515 2.30 22.24 8.42
CA LEU A 515 3.39 23.05 8.98
C LEU A 515 4.11 22.34 10.13
N PHE A 516 3.37 21.69 11.04
CA PHE A 516 3.98 20.89 12.11
C PHE A 516 4.86 19.76 11.56
N GLU A 517 4.42 19.08 10.50
CA GLU A 517 5.18 18.02 9.85
C GLU A 517 6.44 18.55 9.13
N GLN A 518 6.40 19.77 8.60
CA GLN A 518 7.54 20.41 7.94
C GLN A 518 8.60 20.92 8.94
N PHE A 519 8.18 21.53 10.05
CA PHE A 519 9.06 22.34 10.91
C PHE A 519 9.34 21.78 12.32
N ALA A 520 8.68 20.70 12.76
CA ALA A 520 9.06 20.03 14.00
C ALA A 520 10.38 19.26 13.78
N ILE A 521 11.46 19.79 14.38
CA ILE A 521 12.83 19.24 14.41
C ILE A 521 13.02 18.37 15.64
#